data_AF-A0A918DA73-F1
#
_entry.id   AF-A0A918DA73-F1
#
_cell.length_a   1.000
_cell.length_b   1.000
_cell.length_c   1.000
_cell.angle_alpha   90.00
_cell.angle_beta   90.00
_cell.angle_gamma   90.00
#
_symmetry.space_group_name_H-M   'P 1'
#
loop_
_entity.id
_entity.type
_entity.pdbx_description
1 polymer ?
#
loop_
_entity_poly.entity_id
_entity_poly.type
_entity_poly.pdbx_seq_one_letter_code
_entity_poly.pdbx_strand_id
1 'polypeptide(L)'
;MASDVNIPGNELQEAQDMLGFVHDFIDIGHNTFDFEAAFGTELGRGAAQNFENKWEDGQQQLRKQVQGIRDAIGSILDAFEKTDQDAVANLQVGGGGQ
;
A
#
# COMPACT_ATOMS: atom_id res chain seq x y z
N MET A 1 -31.44 -6.64 11.30
CA MET A 1 -30.39 -7.58 11.70
C MET A 1 -29.09 -6.93 11.31
N ALA A 2 -28.29 -6.48 12.28
CA ALA A 2 -26.97 -5.93 11.99
C ALA A 2 -26.15 -7.11 11.44
N SER A 3 -25.72 -7.02 10.19
CA SER A 3 -24.76 -7.95 9.64
C SER A 3 -23.53 -7.89 10.54
N ASP A 4 -23.17 -9.01 11.15
CA ASP A 4 -21.98 -9.12 11.99
C ASP A 4 -20.79 -8.73 11.11
N VAL A 5 -20.23 -7.55 11.35
CA VAL A 5 -19.14 -7.00 10.56
C VAL A 5 -17.87 -7.72 11.00
N ASN A 6 -17.62 -8.89 10.44
CA ASN A 6 -16.39 -9.63 10.66
C ASN A 6 -15.26 -8.96 9.87
N ILE A 7 -14.37 -8.25 10.56
CA ILE A 7 -13.21 -7.60 9.97
C ILE A 7 -12.00 -8.51 10.15
N PRO A 8 -11.39 -8.98 9.05
CA PRO A 8 -10.25 -9.89 9.11
C PRO A 8 -8.97 -9.10 9.42
N GLY A 9 -8.78 -8.73 10.69
CA GLY A 9 -7.69 -7.85 11.12
C GLY A 9 -6.29 -8.37 10.80
N ASN A 10 -6.07 -9.69 10.93
CA ASN A 10 -4.79 -10.31 10.59
C ASN A 10 -4.52 -10.24 9.08
N GLU A 11 -5.53 -10.53 8.26
CA GLU A 11 -5.43 -10.51 6.81
C GLU A 11 -5.24 -9.08 6.28
N LEU A 12 -5.84 -8.09 6.93
CA LEU A 12 -5.60 -6.67 6.64
C LEU A 12 -4.17 -6.26 6.99
N GLN A 13 -3.63 -6.72 8.12
CA GLN A 13 -2.25 -6.47 8.50
C GLN A 13 -1.28 -7.13 7.49
N GLU A 14 -1.51 -8.39 7.12
CA GLU A 14 -0.71 -9.09 6.11
C GLU A 14 -0.75 -8.38 4.75
N ALA A 15 -1.93 -7.89 4.34
CA ALA A 15 -2.07 -7.10 3.11
C ALA A 15 -1.29 -5.78 3.20
N GLN A 16 -1.32 -5.11 4.35
CA GLN A 16 -0.55 -3.89 4.60
C GLN A 16 0.96 -4.13 4.45
N ASP A 17 1.46 -5.23 4.99
CA ASP A 17 2.88 -5.61 4.94
C ASP A 17 3.32 -5.99 3.53
N MET A 18 2.52 -6.78 2.81
CA MET A 18 2.77 -7.12 1.40
C MET A 18 2.79 -5.89 0.50
N LEU A 19 1.88 -4.94 0.72
CA LEU A 19 1.87 -3.66 0.01
C LEU A 19 3.10 -2.82 0.36
N GLY A 20 3.55 -2.84 1.62
CA GLY A 20 4.82 -2.25 2.02
C GLY A 20 6.00 -2.79 1.22
N PHE A 21 6.09 -4.11 1.08
CA PHE A 21 7.13 -4.75 0.25
C PHE A 21 7.07 -4.27 -1.22
N VAL A 22 5.89 -4.26 -1.85
CA VAL A 22 5.76 -3.76 -3.23
C VAL A 22 6.21 -2.31 -3.34
N HIS A 23 5.80 -1.45 -2.40
CA HIS A 23 6.20 -0.04 -2.36
C HIS A 23 7.73 0.13 -2.24
N ASP A 24 8.39 -0.68 -1.42
CA ASP A 24 9.81 -0.53 -1.12
C ASP A 24 10.71 -1.11 -2.23
N PHE A 25 10.24 -2.09 -2.98
CA PHE A 25 11.02 -2.78 -4.02
C PHE A 25 10.64 -2.43 -5.46
N ILE A 26 9.57 -1.64 -5.69
CA ILE A 26 9.18 -1.23 -7.04
C ILE A 26 10.16 -0.25 -7.68
N ASP A 27 10.89 0.51 -6.86
CA ASP A 27 11.92 1.42 -7.31
C ASP A 27 13.25 0.69 -7.49
N ILE A 28 13.41 0.10 -8.67
CA ILE A 28 14.66 -0.56 -9.10
C ILE A 28 15.73 0.43 -9.58
N GLY A 29 15.47 1.75 -9.50
CA GLY A 29 16.43 2.81 -9.82
C GLY A 29 16.61 3.10 -11.32
N HIS A 30 16.90 4.37 -11.62
CA HIS A 30 17.34 4.82 -12.94
C HIS A 30 18.67 4.16 -13.33
N ASN A 31 18.78 3.66 -14.56
CA ASN A 31 19.94 2.97 -15.14
C ASN A 31 20.08 1.46 -14.84
N THR A 32 19.01 0.78 -14.42
CA THR A 32 19.05 -0.69 -14.36
C THR A 32 19.16 -1.35 -15.74
N PHE A 33 18.86 -0.61 -16.81
CA PHE A 33 18.96 -1.10 -18.17
C PHE A 33 19.70 -0.12 -19.08
N ASP A 34 20.88 -0.52 -19.57
CA ASP A 34 21.64 0.26 -20.56
C ASP A 34 21.08 -0.02 -21.96
N PHE A 35 20.08 0.78 -22.36
CA PHE A 35 19.42 0.65 -23.65
C PHE A 35 20.33 0.94 -24.84
N GLU A 36 21.31 1.85 -24.68
CA GLU A 36 22.28 2.13 -25.75
C GLU A 36 23.22 0.94 -25.96
N ALA A 37 23.68 0.30 -24.88
CA ALA A 37 24.46 -0.93 -24.97
C ALA A 37 23.64 -2.13 -25.50
N ALA A 38 22.34 -2.21 -25.16
CA ALA A 38 21.49 -3.33 -25.55
C ALA A 38 20.98 -3.26 -27.00
N PHE A 39 20.64 -2.06 -27.49
CA PHE A 39 19.95 -1.87 -28.78
C PHE A 39 20.73 -1.03 -29.80
N GLY A 40 21.85 -0.43 -29.40
CA GLY A 40 22.65 0.46 -30.24
C GLY A 40 22.05 1.88 -30.36
N THR A 41 22.90 2.84 -30.72
CA THR A 41 22.59 4.29 -30.68
C THR A 41 21.38 4.71 -31.53
N GLU A 42 21.06 3.99 -32.61
CA GLU A 42 19.94 4.32 -33.50
C GLU A 42 18.56 3.91 -32.94
N LEU A 43 18.49 2.81 -32.17
CA LEU A 43 17.25 2.36 -31.50
C LEU A 43 17.16 2.85 -30.05
N GLY A 44 18.29 3.14 -29.41
CA GLY A 44 18.36 3.74 -28.07
C GLY A 44 17.84 5.18 -28.04
N ARG A 45 17.92 5.93 -29.13
CA ARG A 45 17.40 7.31 -29.19
C ARG A 45 15.90 7.33 -29.46
N GLY A 46 15.16 7.93 -28.54
CA GLY A 46 13.72 8.19 -28.66
C GLY A 46 12.82 7.05 -28.18
N ALA A 47 12.95 5.84 -28.74
CA ALA A 47 12.07 4.71 -28.34
C ALA A 47 12.39 4.21 -26.92
N ALA A 48 13.67 3.98 -26.61
CA ALA A 48 14.09 3.58 -25.27
C ALA A 48 13.84 4.67 -24.24
N GLN A 49 14.13 5.93 -24.58
CA GLN A 49 13.86 7.05 -23.66
C GLN A 49 12.36 7.24 -23.39
N ASN A 50 11.50 7.04 -24.39
CA ASN A 50 10.05 7.05 -24.18
C ASN A 50 9.57 5.87 -23.32
N PHE A 51 10.19 4.69 -23.46
CA PHE A 51 9.91 3.55 -22.60
C PHE A 51 10.31 3.85 -21.16
N GLU A 52 11.52 4.35 -20.93
CA GLU A 52 12.04 4.66 -19.60
C GLU A 52 11.17 5.70 -18.88
N ASN A 53 10.80 6.79 -19.56
CA ASN A 53 9.90 7.79 -18.98
C ASN A 53 8.53 7.20 -18.58
N LYS A 54 7.93 6.37 -19.46
CA LYS A 54 6.63 5.74 -19.17
C LYS A 54 6.73 4.69 -18.06
N TRP A 55 7.84 3.98 -18.01
CA TRP A 55 8.12 3.00 -16.97
C TRP A 55 8.24 3.69 -15.61
N GLU A 56 9.03 4.77 -15.52
CA GLU A 56 9.16 5.59 -14.32
C GLU A 56 7.81 6.17 -13.88
N ASP A 57 7.04 6.75 -14.80
CA ASP A 57 5.70 7.26 -14.51
C ASP A 57 4.78 6.17 -13.95
N GLY A 58 4.86 4.95 -14.49
CA GLY A 58 4.11 3.79 -14.02
C GLY A 58 4.51 3.35 -12.63
N GLN A 59 5.82 3.29 -12.35
CA GLN A 59 6.35 2.99 -11.01
C GLN A 59 5.89 4.02 -9.98
N GLN A 60 5.99 5.30 -10.31
CA GLN A 60 5.53 6.41 -9.46
C GLN A 60 4.02 6.31 -9.15
N GLN A 61 3.21 5.98 -10.15
CA GLN A 61 1.76 5.81 -9.97
C GLN A 61 1.44 4.60 -9.10
N LEU A 62 2.07 3.46 -9.36
CA LEU A 62 1.85 2.25 -8.57
C LEU A 62 2.27 2.46 -7.11
N ARG A 63 3.40 3.14 -6.87
CA ARG A 63 3.85 3.53 -5.53
C ARG A 63 2.81 4.36 -4.77
N LYS A 64 2.25 5.39 -5.41
CA LYS A 64 1.20 6.24 -4.80
C LYS A 64 -0.08 5.45 -4.49
N GLN A 65 -0.49 4.55 -5.39
CA GLN A 65 -1.68 3.73 -5.18
C GLN A 65 -1.49 2.75 -4.04
N VAL A 66 -0.34 2.07 -4.00
CA VAL A 66 0.02 1.14 -2.93
C VAL A 66 0.05 1.84 -1.58
N GLN A 67 0.66 3.03 -1.51
CA GLN A 67 0.64 3.86 -0.29
C GLN A 67 -0.79 4.22 0.12
N GLY A 68 -1.62 4.69 -0.82
CA GLY A 68 -3.01 5.04 -0.51
C GLY A 68 -3.84 3.86 0.02
N ILE A 69 -3.64 2.65 -0.50
CA ILE A 69 -4.31 1.44 0.00
C ILE A 69 -3.78 1.08 1.39
N ARG A 70 -2.45 1.14 1.61
CA ARG A 70 -1.81 0.88 2.90
C ARG A 70 -2.34 1.81 4.01
N ASP A 71 -2.46 3.10 3.70
CA ASP A 71 -2.95 4.12 4.63
C ASP A 71 -4.45 3.93 4.94
N ALA A 72 -5.24 3.54 3.94
CA ALA A 72 -6.65 3.21 4.12
C ALA A 72 -6.83 1.97 5.03
N ILE A 73 -6.02 0.93 4.84
CA ILE A 73 -6.00 -0.25 5.71
C ILE A 73 -5.66 0.15 7.14
N GLY A 74 -4.62 0.96 7.35
CA GLY A 74 -4.25 1.46 8.68
C GLY A 74 -5.39 2.23 9.34
N SER A 75 -6.04 3.12 8.59
CA SER A 75 -7.19 3.89 9.09
C SER A 75 -8.37 3.00 9.52
N ILE A 76 -8.61 1.89 8.81
CA ILE A 76 -9.63 0.91 9.18
C ILE A 76 -9.25 0.23 10.50
N LEU A 77 -8.02 -0.27 10.61
CA LEU A 77 -7.53 -0.94 11.82
C LEU A 77 -7.61 -0.02 13.04
N ASP A 78 -7.16 1.24 12.91
CA ASP A 78 -7.21 2.25 13.96
C ASP A 78 -8.66 2.55 14.41
N ALA A 79 -9.59 2.65 13.46
CA ALA A 79 -10.99 2.91 13.77
C ALA A 79 -11.64 1.74 14.53
N PHE A 80 -11.28 0.50 14.19
CA PHE A 80 -11.75 -0.69 14.89
C PHE A 80 -11.16 -0.81 16.28
N GLU A 81 -9.83 -0.65 16.43
CA GLU A 81 -9.20 -0.67 17.75
C GLU A 81 -9.79 0.37 18.68
N LYS A 82 -10.01 1.60 18.18
CA LYS A 82 -10.68 2.65 18.95
C LYS A 82 -12.11 2.26 19.35
N THR A 83 -12.87 1.65 18.43
CA THR A 83 -14.24 1.21 18.71
C THR A 83 -14.27 0.12 19.79
N ASP A 84 -13.33 -0.82 19.74
CA ASP A 84 -13.19 -1.88 20.75
C ASP A 84 -12.80 -1.30 22.12
N GLN A 85 -11.84 -0.37 22.16
CA GLN A 85 -11.45 0.33 23.39
C GLN A 85 -12.62 1.11 23.99
N ASP A 86 -13.38 1.84 23.17
CA ASP A 86 -14.57 2.57 23.60
C ASP A 86 -15.65 1.60 24.11
N ALA A 87 -15.85 0.45 23.47
CA ALA A 87 -16.80 -0.57 23.93
C ALA A 87 -16.39 -1.16 25.29
N VAL A 88 -15.11 -1.51 25.46
CA VAL A 88 -14.56 -2.00 26.75
C VAL A 88 -14.70 -0.95 27.85
N ALA A 89 -14.39 0.33 27.55
CA ALA A 89 -14.52 1.42 28.50
C ALA A 89 -15.99 1.60 28.95
N ASN A 90 -16.93 1.56 28.00
CA ASN A 90 -18.36 1.67 28.31
C ASN A 90 -18.88 0.46 29.13
N LEU A 91 -18.36 -0.74 28.90
CA LEU A 91 -18.69 -1.93 29.69
C LEU A 91 -18.12 -1.85 31.12
N GLN A 92 -16.91 -1.33 31.31
CA GLN A 92 -16.32 -1.11 32.64
C GLN A 92 -17.06 -0.04 33.45
N VAL A 93 -17.55 1.01 32.78
CA VAL A 93 -18.36 2.07 33.41
C VAL A 93 -19.77 1.57 33.77
N GLY A 94 -20.34 0.63 33.00
CA GLY A 94 -21.64 0.03 33.28
C GLY A 94 -21.64 -1.12 34.30
N GLY A 95 -20.52 -1.84 34.48
CA GLY A 95 -20.40 -3.00 35.38
C GLY A 95 -20.06 -2.69 36.84
N GLY A 96 -19.84 -1.43 37.19
CA GLY A 96 -19.51 -0.99 38.55
C GLY A 96 -20.68 -0.48 39.39
N GLY A 97 -21.91 -0.62 38.90
CA GLY A 97 -23.12 -0.12 39.58
C GLY A 97 -24.10 -1.23 39.95
N GLN A 98 -24.08 -1.59 41.24
CA GLN A 98 -25.00 -2.46 42.01
C GLN A 98 -24.87 -3.98 41.89
#